data_AF-A0A0K8P564-F1
#
_entry.id   AF-A0A0K8P564-F1
#
_cell.length_a   1.000
_cell.length_b   1.000
_cell.length_c   1.000
_cell.angle_alpha   90.00
_cell.angle_beta   90.00
_cell.angle_gamma   90.00
#
_symmetry.space_group_name_H-M   'P 1'
#
loop_
_entity.id
_entity.type
_entity.pdbx_description
1 polymer ?
#
loop_
_entity_poly.entity_id
_entity_poly.type
_entity_poly.pdbx_seq_one_letter_code
_entity_poly.pdbx_strand_id
1 'polypeptide(L)'
;MSDPKPLTSDEAEALARETVKTYLNACHVGGANPREAIGNYLMKLCSVAGVAMAHAEGSETAAARLFGTGQFIATKMPAEPARLEKLQ
;
A
#
# COMPACT_ATOMS: atom_id res chain seq x y z
N MET A 1 4.29 31.35 9.16
CA MET A 1 4.95 30.03 8.98
C MET A 1 4.82 29.68 7.52
N SER A 2 5.92 29.39 6.85
CA SER A 2 5.91 28.93 5.45
C SER A 2 5.29 27.54 5.40
N ASP A 3 4.44 27.27 4.43
CA ASP A 3 3.92 25.92 4.23
C ASP A 3 5.08 24.95 3.91
N PRO A 4 5.04 23.72 4.45
CA PRO A 4 6.07 22.74 4.15
C PRO A 4 6.07 22.43 2.65
N LYS A 5 7.27 22.32 2.07
CA LYS A 5 7.46 21.95 0.67
C LYS A 5 6.81 20.58 0.41
N PRO A 6 6.05 20.39 -0.69
CA PRO A 6 5.57 19.07 -1.09
C PRO A 6 6.73 18.08 -1.28
N LEU A 7 6.52 16.84 -0.86
CA LEU A 7 7.46 15.75 -1.08
C LEU A 7 7.62 15.47 -2.59
N THR A 8 8.82 15.06 -2.98
CA THR A 8 9.05 14.42 -4.28
C THR A 8 8.37 13.04 -4.33
N SER A 9 8.23 12.47 -5.53
CA SER A 9 7.66 11.12 -5.71
C SER A 9 8.42 10.07 -4.91
N ASP A 10 9.75 10.10 -4.94
CA ASP A 10 10.60 9.12 -4.27
C ASP A 10 10.51 9.25 -2.74
N GLU A 11 10.46 10.48 -2.22
CA GLU A 11 10.27 10.73 -0.78
C GLU A 11 8.90 10.25 -0.30
N ALA A 12 7.86 10.46 -1.11
CA ALA A 12 6.51 9.97 -0.80
C ALA A 12 6.45 8.43 -0.82
N GLU A 13 7.13 7.77 -1.77
CA GLU A 13 7.18 6.31 -1.86
C GLU A 13 7.96 5.70 -0.68
N ALA A 14 9.08 6.30 -0.29
CA ALA A 14 9.84 5.89 0.89
C ALA A 14 9.01 6.00 2.17
N LEU A 15 8.30 7.11 2.35
CA LEU A 15 7.39 7.30 3.49
C LEU A 15 6.24 6.27 3.47
N ALA A 16 5.69 5.95 2.30
CA ALA A 16 4.64 4.95 2.15
C ALA A 16 5.13 3.56 2.59
N ARG A 17 6.35 3.15 2.19
CA ARG A 17 6.95 1.87 2.62
C ARG A 17 7.09 1.78 4.14
N GLU A 18 7.63 2.81 4.77
CA GLU A 18 7.78 2.85 6.24
C GLU A 18 6.43 2.85 6.96
N THR A 19 5.42 3.52 6.40
CA THR A 19 4.07 3.54 6.96
C THR A 19 3.42 2.16 6.89
N VAL A 20 3.55 1.46 5.75
CA VAL A 20 3.05 0.08 5.58
C VAL A 20 3.69 -0.85 6.60
N LYS A 21 5.01 -0.77 6.78
CA LYS A 21 5.75 -1.55 7.77
C LYS A 21 5.28 -1.27 9.20
N THR A 22 5.13 0.00 9.55
CA THR A 22 4.63 0.43 10.87
C THR A 22 3.22 -0.10 11.12
N TYR A 23 2.33 0.01 10.14
CA TYR A 23 0.97 -0.49 10.21
C TYR A 23 0.93 -2.01 10.41
N LEU A 24 1.73 -2.78 9.64
CA LEU A 24 1.81 -4.23 9.79
C LEU A 24 2.32 -4.65 11.17
N ASN A 25 3.36 -3.98 11.68
CA ASN A 25 3.87 -4.24 13.03
C ASN A 25 2.79 -4.00 14.10
N ALA A 26 2.00 -2.94 13.96
CA ALA A 26 0.89 -2.62 14.87
C ALA A 26 -0.27 -3.62 14.74
N CYS A 27 -0.43 -4.30 13.61
CA CYS A 27 -1.44 -5.36 13.42
C CYS A 27 -1.05 -6.69 14.11
N HIS A 28 0.13 -6.77 14.75
CA HIS A 28 0.61 -7.94 15.48
C HIS A 28 0.46 -9.26 14.69
N VAL A 29 0.91 -9.25 13.44
CA VAL A 29 0.92 -10.44 12.54
C VAL A 29 1.93 -11.49 13.01
N GLY A 30 1.65 -12.14 14.14
CA GLY A 30 2.49 -13.17 14.77
C GLY A 30 1.83 -14.56 14.90
N GLY A 31 0.69 -14.80 14.23
CA GLY A 31 -0.08 -16.05 14.35
C GLY A 31 0.31 -17.16 13.36
N ALA A 32 -0.38 -18.31 13.43
CA ALA A 32 -0.08 -19.56 12.70
C ALA A 32 -0.18 -19.48 11.16
N ASN A 33 -0.74 -18.41 10.59
CA ASN A 33 -0.72 -18.16 9.14
C ASN A 33 -0.41 -16.69 8.82
N PRO A 34 0.86 -16.26 8.91
CA PRO A 34 1.25 -14.85 8.76
C PRO A 34 0.90 -14.28 7.38
N ARG A 35 0.93 -15.10 6.33
CA ARG A 35 0.74 -14.65 4.94
C ARG A 35 -0.69 -14.22 4.64
N GLU A 36 -1.67 -15.05 5.00
CA GLU A 36 -3.09 -14.72 4.85
C GLU A 36 -3.49 -13.53 5.73
N ALA A 37 -2.93 -13.45 6.94
CA ALA A 37 -3.18 -12.33 7.83
C ALA A 37 -2.65 -11.01 7.24
N ILE A 38 -1.45 -11.00 6.66
CA ILE A 38 -0.85 -9.80 6.04
C ILE A 38 -1.70 -9.28 4.88
N GLY A 39 -2.12 -10.15 3.96
CA GLY A 39 -2.97 -9.74 2.83
C GLY A 39 -4.26 -9.06 3.28
N ASN A 40 -4.93 -9.63 4.27
CA ASN A 40 -6.16 -9.06 4.83
C ASN A 40 -5.94 -7.68 5.47
N TYR A 41 -4.85 -7.49 6.23
CA TYR A 41 -4.55 -6.19 6.83
C TYR A 41 -4.16 -5.14 5.78
N LEU A 42 -3.31 -5.51 4.81
CA LEU A 42 -2.92 -4.60 3.73
C LEU A 42 -4.11 -4.21 2.85
N MET A 43 -5.06 -5.11 2.63
CA MET A 43 -6.27 -4.78 1.87
C MET A 43 -7.12 -3.73 2.58
N LYS A 44 -7.18 -3.71 3.91
CA LYS A 44 -7.84 -2.63 4.67
C LYS A 44 -7.14 -1.29 4.46
N LEU A 45 -5.80 -1.27 4.51
CA LEU A 45 -5.02 -0.06 4.27
C LEU A 45 -5.24 0.46 2.83
N CYS A 46 -5.21 -0.44 1.84
CA CYS A 46 -5.50 -0.13 0.44
C CYS A 46 -6.92 0.42 0.26
N SER A 47 -7.92 -0.18 0.92
CA SER A 47 -9.31 0.28 0.87
C SER A 47 -9.48 1.70 1.42
N VAL A 48 -8.91 2.01 2.59
CA VAL A 48 -8.98 3.35 3.18
C VAL A 48 -8.28 4.37 2.29
N ALA A 49 -7.09 4.04 1.76
CA ALA A 49 -6.38 4.91 0.82
C ALA A 49 -7.18 5.15 -0.47
N GLY A 50 -7.82 4.13 -1.03
CA GLY A 50 -8.68 4.23 -2.21
C GLY A 50 -9.89 5.12 -1.99
N VAL A 51 -10.56 5.02 -0.85
CA VAL A 51 -11.69 5.89 -0.48
C VAL A 51 -11.23 7.34 -0.29
N ALA A 52 -10.08 7.56 0.38
CA ALA A 52 -9.51 8.89 0.52
C ALA A 52 -9.15 9.51 -0.84
N MET A 53 -8.60 8.71 -1.76
CA MET A 53 -8.32 9.13 -3.13
C MET A 53 -9.62 9.49 -3.88
N ALA A 54 -10.69 8.71 -3.71
CA ALA A 54 -11.99 9.02 -4.31
C ALA A 54 -12.59 10.33 -3.78
N HIS A 55 -12.39 10.64 -2.49
CA HIS A 55 -12.77 11.93 -1.92
C HIS A 55 -11.95 13.10 -2.50
N ALA A 56 -10.68 12.88 -2.84
CA ALA A 56 -9.81 13.91 -3.37
C ALA A 56 -9.98 14.15 -4.87
N GLU A 57 -10.17 13.09 -5.65
CA GLU A 57 -10.04 13.13 -7.12
C GLU A 57 -11.25 12.55 -7.88
N GLY A 58 -12.28 12.11 -7.16
CA GLY A 58 -13.46 11.44 -7.72
C GLY A 58 -13.29 9.92 -7.84
N SER A 59 -14.42 9.22 -7.77
CA SER A 59 -14.46 7.75 -7.70
C SER A 59 -13.92 7.06 -8.94
N GLU A 60 -14.21 7.58 -10.14
CA GLU A 60 -13.77 6.97 -11.40
C GLU A 60 -12.25 7.01 -11.55
N THR A 61 -11.65 8.17 -11.31
CA THR A 61 -10.19 8.37 -11.33
C THR A 61 -9.49 7.49 -10.31
N ALA A 62 -10.01 7.46 -9.07
CA ALA A 62 -9.47 6.62 -8.01
C ALA A 62 -9.54 5.12 -8.35
N ALA A 63 -10.69 4.67 -8.89
CA ALA A 63 -10.86 3.29 -9.33
C ALA A 63 -9.90 2.94 -10.48
N ALA A 64 -9.77 3.80 -11.50
CA ALA A 64 -8.86 3.59 -12.63
C ALA A 64 -7.40 3.43 -12.16
N ARG A 65 -6.96 4.23 -11.18
CA ARG A 65 -5.62 4.10 -10.58
C ARG A 65 -5.44 2.76 -9.89
N LEU A 66 -6.39 2.33 -9.06
CA LEU A 66 -6.33 1.04 -8.37
C LEU A 66 -6.32 -0.14 -9.36
N PHE A 67 -7.14 -0.08 -10.43
CA PHE A 67 -7.11 -1.08 -11.48
C PHE A 67 -5.76 -1.12 -12.21
N GLY A 68 -5.19 0.05 -12.52
CA GLY A 68 -3.85 0.17 -13.11
C GLY A 68 -2.77 -0.47 -12.22
N THR A 69 -2.80 -0.20 -10.91
CA THR A 69 -1.90 -0.84 -9.95
C THR A 69 -2.10 -2.36 -9.90
N GLY A 70 -3.34 -2.84 -9.91
CA GLY A 70 -3.65 -4.27 -9.97
C GLY A 70 -3.08 -4.95 -11.23
N GLN A 71 -3.20 -4.31 -12.39
CA GLN A 71 -2.61 -4.79 -13.64
C GLN A 71 -1.07 -4.81 -13.58
N PHE A 72 -0.45 -3.79 -13.01
CA PHE A 72 0.99 -3.78 -12.80
C PHE A 72 1.45 -4.95 -11.93
N ILE A 73 0.76 -5.21 -10.81
CA ILE A 73 1.07 -6.34 -9.92
C ILE A 73 0.97 -7.66 -10.69
N ALA A 74 -0.13 -7.89 -11.41
CA ALA A 74 -0.36 -9.11 -12.17
C ALA A 74 0.69 -9.38 -13.26
N THR A 75 1.31 -8.33 -13.80
CA THR A 75 2.24 -8.43 -14.93
C THR A 75 3.72 -8.35 -14.53
N LYS A 76 4.05 -7.72 -13.40
CA LYS A 76 5.42 -7.41 -13.00
C LYS A 76 5.88 -8.08 -11.71
N MET A 77 4.95 -8.53 -10.86
CA MET A 77 5.29 -9.19 -9.60
C MET A 77 5.37 -10.71 -9.78
N PRO A 78 6.21 -11.42 -9.01
CA PRO A 78 6.29 -12.87 -9.07
C PRO A 78 4.97 -13.52 -8.62
N ALA A 79 4.58 -14.62 -9.30
CA ALA A 79 3.38 -15.37 -8.98
C ALA A 79 3.45 -16.02 -7.57
N GLU A 80 4.64 -16.47 -7.18
CA GLU A 80 4.89 -16.98 -5.85
C GLU A 80 5.33 -15.84 -4.92
N PRO A 81 4.75 -15.73 -3.71
CA PRO A 81 5.14 -14.71 -2.75
C PRO A 81 6.65 -14.77 -2.47
N ALA A 82 7.35 -13.67 -2.73
CA ALA A 82 8.72 -13.51 -2.26
C ALA A 82 8.76 -13.63 -0.73
N ARG A 83 9.87 -14.10 -0.16
CA ARG A 83 10.06 -14.08 1.29
C ARG A 83 9.88 -12.64 1.76
N LEU A 84 8.98 -12.40 2.71
CA LEU A 84 8.65 -11.06 3.23
C LEU A 84 9.88 -10.33 3.79
N GLU A 85 10.92 -11.08 4.19
CA GLU A 85 12.27 -10.59 4.53
C GLU A 85 12.92 -9.74 3.41
N LYS A 86 12.44 -9.86 2.16
CA LYS A 86 12.93 -9.16 0.97
C LYS A 86 12.00 -8.07 0.45
N LEU A 87 10.95 -7.70 1.19
CA LEU A 87 10.23 -6.45 0.91
C LEU A 87 11.19 -5.30 1.29
N GLN A 88 11.92 -4.80 0.29
CA GLN A 88 12.75 -3.60 0.36
C GLN A 88 11.98 -2.41 -0.22
#